data_AF-A0A944Y904-F1
#
_entry.id   AF-A0A944Y904-F1
#
_cell.length_a   1.000
_cell.length_b   1.000
_cell.length_c   1.000
_cell.angle_alpha   90.00
_cell.angle_beta   90.00
_cell.angle_gamma   90.00
#
_symmetry.space_group_name_H-M   'P 1'
#
loop_
_entity.id
_entity.type
_entity.pdbx_description
1 polymer ?
#
loop_
_entity_poly.entity_id
_entity_poly.type
_entity_poly.pdbx_seq_one_letter_code
_entity_poly.pdbx_strand_id
1 'polypeptide(L)' 'KAKVFDLWATVLHQLGMDHEKLTCRYGGRDMRLTDVHGNVMTKILL' A
#
# COMPACT_ATOMS: atom_id res chain seq x y z
N LYS A 1 3.49 10.71 -13.47
CA LYS A 1 2.03 10.80 -13.24
C LYS A 1 1.74 9.98 -11.99
N ALA A 2 1.24 10.58 -10.90
CA ALA A 2 0.91 9.84 -9.69
C ALA A 2 -0.28 8.92 -9.97
N LYS A 3 -0.21 7.65 -9.55
CA LYS A 3 -1.35 6.74 -9.61
C LYS A 3 -2.12 6.83 -8.29
N VAL A 4 -3.43 6.62 -8.35
CA VAL A 4 -4.29 6.62 -7.15
C VAL A 4 -3.76 5.65 -6.08
N PHE A 5 -3.21 4.50 -6.49
CA PHE A 5 -2.62 3.53 -5.58
C PHE A 5 -1.32 4.01 -4.90
N ASP A 6 -0.54 4.89 -5.54
CA ASP A 6 0.68 5.44 -4.91
C ASP A 6 0.31 6.43 -3.79
N LEU A 7 -0.80 7.17 -3.98
CA LEU A 7 -1.35 8.04 -2.95
C LEU A 7 -1.83 7.21 -1.75
N TRP A 8 -2.63 6.17 -1.98
CA TRP A 8 -3.11 5.30 -0.90
C TRP A 8 -1.98 4.57 -0.18
N ALA A 9 -0.95 4.11 -0.90
CA ALA A 9 0.25 3.53 -0.29
C ALA A 9 0.94 4.53 0.66
N THR A 10 1.00 5.80 0.25
CA THR A 10 1.59 6.88 1.06
C THR A 10 0.74 7.23 2.27
N VAL A 11 -0.59 7.27 2.15
CA VAL A 11 -1.52 7.48 3.28
C VAL A 11 -1.38 6.37 4.32
N LEU A 12 -1.39 5.10 3.89
CA LEU A 12 -1.21 3.97 4.80
C LEU A 12 0.15 4.03 5.51
N HIS A 13 1.21 4.37 4.77
CA HIS A 13 2.55 4.55 5.33
C HIS A 13 2.59 5.65 6.42
N GLN A 14 1.93 6.79 6.20
CA GLN A 14 1.82 7.88 7.19
C GLN A 14 1.01 7.49 8.44
N LEU A 15 0.08 6.55 8.31
CA LEU A 15 -0.65 5.97 9.43
C LEU A 15 0.14 4.86 10.15
N GLY A 16 1.42 4.65 9.80
CA GLY A 16 2.27 3.61 10.38
C GLY A 16 1.96 2.20 9.87
N MET A 17 1.17 2.06 8.80
CA MET A 17 0.79 0.78 8.23
C MET A 17 1.64 0.44 6.99
N ASP A 18 2.19 -0.77 6.99
CA ASP A 18 2.89 -1.33 5.84
C ASP A 18 1.91 -2.14 4.98
N HIS A 19 1.43 -1.53 3.90
CA HIS A 19 0.44 -2.12 3.01
C HIS A 19 0.94 -3.38 2.28
N GLU A 20 2.24 -3.66 2.25
CA GLU A 20 2.78 -4.90 1.69
C GLU A 20 2.71 -6.06 2.69
N LYS A 21 2.83 -5.76 3.99
CA LYS A 21 2.71 -6.74 5.07
C LYS A 21 1.26 -7.09 5.38
N LEU A 22 0.31 -6.25 4.97
CA LEU A 22 -1.13 -6.53 5.05
C LEU A 22 -1.58 -7.48 3.94
N THR A 23 -0.86 -8.57 3.76
CA THR A 23 -1.12 -9.61 2.76
C THR A 23 -1.53 -10.91 3.47
N CYS A 24 -2.68 -11.45 3.10
CA CYS A 24 -3.23 -12.69 3.63
C CYS A 24 -3.39 -13.70 2.51
N ARG A 25 -3.01 -14.96 2.76
CA ARG A 25 -3.18 -16.05 1.80
C ARG A 25 -4.58 -16.62 1.91
N TYR A 26 -5.39 -16.39 0.87
CA TYR A 26 -6.77 -16.86 0.78
C TYR A 26 -7.02 -17.56 -0.55
N GLY A 27 -7.57 -18.78 -0.50
CA GLY A 27 -7.86 -19.56 -1.71
C GLY A 27 -6.64 -19.86 -2.58
N GLY A 28 -5.46 -20.01 -1.97
CA GLY A 28 -4.21 -20.26 -2.67
C GLY A 28 -3.55 -19.04 -3.32
N ARG A 29 -4.10 -17.83 -3.12
CA ARG A 29 -3.55 -16.58 -3.62
C ARG A 29 -3.21 -15.64 -2.46
N ASP A 30 -2.18 -14.84 -2.66
CA ASP A 30 -1.82 -13.77 -1.73
C ASP A 30 -2.66 -12.52 -2.06
N MET A 31 -3.51 -12.13 -1.13
CA MET A 31 -4.44 -11.00 -1.27
C MET A 31 -4.08 -9.91 -0.27
N ARG A 32 -3.90 -8.68 -0.75
CA ARG A 32 -3.70 -7.52 0.13
C ARG A 32 -5.03 -7.10 0.72
N LEU A 33 -5.10 -7.00 2.04
CA LEU A 33 -6.31 -6.61 2.77
C LEU A 33 -6.75 -5.18 2.44
N THR A 34 -5.83 -4.34 2.00
CA THR A 34 -6.08 -2.95 1.63
C THR A 34 -6.34 -2.76 0.14
N ASP A 35 -6.15 -3.79 -0.69
CA ASP A 35 -6.15 -3.73 -2.17
C ASP A 35 -5.18 -2.69 -2.77
N VAL A 36 -4.25 -2.15 -1.96
CA VAL A 36 -3.26 -1.17 -2.40
C VAL A 36 -2.03 -1.88 -2.94
N HIS A 37 -1.67 -1.56 -4.18
CA HIS A 37 -0.50 -2.11 -4.90
C HIS A 37 0.41 -1.02 -5.49
N GLY A 38 0.25 0.22 -5.03
CA GLY A 38 1.09 1.35 -5.42
C GLY A 38 2.34 1.45 -4.56
N ASN A 39 3.22 2.39 -4.89
CA ASN A 39 4.46 2.61 -4.15
C ASN A 39 4.35 3.85 -3.26
N VAL A 40 4.99 3.82 -2.09
CA VAL A 40 5.07 4.98 -1.19
C VAL A 40 5.82 6.11 -1.89
N MET A 41 5.21 7.30 -1.95
CA MET A 41 5.79 8.47 -2.59
C MET A 41 6.80 9.16 -1.67
N THR A 42 8.04 8.67 -1.68
CA THR A 42 9.13 9.19 -0.83
C THR A 42 9.48 10.65 -1.06
N LYS A 43 9.18 11.21 -2.24
CA LYS A 43 9.48 12.61 -2.60
C LYS A 43 8.65 13.65 -1.85
N ILE A 44 7.55 13.23 -1.22
CA ILE A 44 6.60 14.11 -0.51
C ILE A 44 6.55 13.81 0.99
N LEU A 45 7.30 12.81 1.45
CA LEU A 45 7.46 12.56 2.87
C LEU A 45 8.31 13.71 3.45
N LEU A 46 7.88 14.24 4.60
CA LEU A 46 8.59 15.27 5.36
C LEU A 46 9.80 14.69 6.10
#